data_AF-A0AA38XQT8-F1
#
_entry.id   AF-A0AA38XQT8-F1
#
_cell.length_a   1.000
_cell.length_b   1.000
_cell.length_c   1.000
_cell.angle_alpha   90.00
_cell.angle_beta   90.00
_cell.angle_gamma   90.00
#
_symmetry.space_group_name_H-M   'P 1'
#
loop_
_entity.id
_entity.type
_entity.pdbx_description
1 polymer ?
#
loop_
_entity_poly.entity_id
_entity_poly.type
_entity_poly.pdbx_seq_one_letter_code
_entity_poly.pdbx_strand_id
1 'polypeptide(L)'
;MARIPRQPHPPGQPAEMQLFTTNRHHGGAPPFADPRRRRALRRKNNPHDGVDSRDRGSSYQRRARTRSPAETAMKVMVIVKANADSEAGRMPSAQELAAMGAYNEQLVAAGIMLAGEGLHATQRGRRIHFGTGTPRVETGPFGPAGEQIAGFWLWEVRSLDEATEWASRAPFSAGGALELRPLISAEDFGAAFTPELQQQEQRLREQLDRA
;
A
#
# COMPACT_ATOMS: atom_id res chain seq x y z
N MET A 1 34.11 -21.04 16.14
CA MET A 1 33.57 -20.26 15.00
C MET A 1 33.89 -21.01 13.71
N ALA A 2 32.90 -21.64 13.08
CA ALA A 2 33.08 -22.33 11.80
C ALA A 2 32.36 -21.54 10.69
N ARG A 3 33.11 -21.11 9.67
CA ARG A 3 32.59 -20.42 8.49
C ARG A 3 31.96 -21.46 7.55
N ILE A 4 30.68 -21.29 7.24
CA ILE A 4 29.99 -22.06 6.19
C ILE A 4 30.36 -21.44 4.82
N PRO A 5 30.79 -22.22 3.82
CA PRO A 5 31.12 -21.69 2.50
C PRO A 5 29.85 -21.32 1.72
N ARG A 6 29.87 -20.16 1.05
CA ARG A 6 28.79 -19.71 0.15
C ARG A 6 28.82 -20.58 -1.12
N GLN A 7 27.71 -21.22 -1.45
CA GLN A 7 27.53 -21.84 -2.76
C GLN A 7 27.27 -20.78 -3.84
N PRO A 8 27.76 -21.00 -5.08
CA PRO A 8 27.52 -20.08 -6.18
C PRO A 8 26.07 -20.19 -6.69
N HIS A 9 25.48 -19.05 -7.04
CA HIS A 9 24.15 -18.96 -7.65
C HIS A 9 24.18 -19.48 -9.10
N PRO A 10 23.14 -20.22 -9.56
CA PRO A 10 23.00 -20.57 -10.97
C PRO A 10 22.60 -19.34 -11.80
N PRO A 11 23.14 -19.16 -13.03
CA PRO A 11 22.77 -18.05 -13.90
C PRO A 11 21.40 -18.30 -14.54
N GLY A 12 20.51 -17.32 -14.49
CA GLY A 12 19.23 -17.35 -15.22
C GLY A 12 17.94 -17.08 -14.42
N GLN A 13 18.00 -16.44 -13.25
CA GLN A 13 16.77 -15.92 -12.62
C GLN A 13 16.35 -14.61 -13.28
N PRO A 14 15.10 -14.48 -13.77
CA PRO A 14 14.56 -13.18 -14.17
C PRO A 14 14.50 -12.27 -12.94
N ALA A 15 14.74 -10.98 -13.17
CA ALA A 15 14.85 -9.93 -12.16
C ALA A 15 13.78 -10.04 -11.06
N GLU A 16 14.21 -9.98 -9.79
CA GLU A 16 13.33 -9.73 -8.66
C GLU A 16 12.52 -8.46 -8.94
N MET A 17 11.22 -8.61 -9.19
CA MET A 17 10.32 -7.50 -9.38
C MET A 17 9.84 -7.06 -7.99
N GLN A 18 10.65 -6.23 -7.32
CA GLN A 18 10.24 -5.47 -6.15
C GLN A 18 9.23 -4.42 -6.62
N LEU A 19 7.93 -4.67 -6.46
CA LEU A 19 6.89 -3.72 -6.84
C LEU A 19 6.64 -2.76 -5.68
N PHE A 20 7.51 -1.75 -5.60
CA PHE A 20 7.30 -0.50 -4.87
C PHE A 20 7.06 -0.64 -3.35
N THR A 21 8.14 -0.60 -2.59
CA THR A 21 8.08 -0.16 -1.20
C THR A 21 7.70 1.32 -1.16
N THR A 22 6.44 1.65 -0.91
CA THR A 22 6.08 3.04 -0.59
C THR A 22 6.38 3.31 0.89
N ASN A 23 7.66 3.54 1.21
CA ASN A 23 8.03 4.23 2.45
C ASN A 23 7.58 5.70 2.30
N ARG A 24 6.41 6.03 2.84
CA ARG A 24 5.93 7.43 2.83
C ARG A 24 6.69 8.22 3.90
N HIS A 25 7.83 8.80 3.52
CA HIS A 25 8.48 9.86 4.29
C HIS A 25 7.52 11.05 4.44
N HIS A 26 7.07 11.31 5.67
CA HIS A 26 6.48 12.59 6.04
C HIS A 26 7.61 13.58 6.36
N GLY A 27 7.88 14.53 5.46
CA GLY A 27 8.76 15.65 5.79
C GLY A 27 9.23 16.45 4.57
N GLY A 28 8.65 17.63 4.37
CA GLY A 28 9.22 18.67 3.52
C GLY A 28 8.21 19.40 2.65
N ALA A 29 7.62 20.47 3.18
CA ALA A 29 7.01 21.49 2.33
C ALA A 29 8.11 22.13 1.45
N PRO A 30 7.88 22.40 0.15
CA PRO A 30 8.84 23.13 -0.65
C PRO A 30 8.91 24.60 -0.18
N PRO A 31 10.10 25.21 -0.06
CA PRO A 31 10.21 26.61 0.32
C PRO A 31 9.71 27.52 -0.81
N PHE A 32 8.93 28.54 -0.43
CA PHE A 32 8.43 29.59 -1.31
C PHE A 32 9.55 30.53 -1.80
N ALA A 33 9.42 30.90 -3.09
CA ALA A 33 9.70 32.18 -3.74
C ALA A 33 11.14 32.76 -3.84
N ASP A 34 11.59 32.97 -5.10
CA ASP A 34 12.50 34.07 -5.48
C ASP A 34 11.69 35.15 -6.26
N PRO A 35 11.52 36.37 -5.70
CA PRO A 35 10.77 37.44 -6.32
C PRO A 35 11.67 38.42 -7.07
N ARG A 36 12.47 37.99 -8.07
CA ARG A 36 13.26 38.91 -8.89
C ARG A 36 13.41 38.51 -10.37
N ARG A 37 12.31 38.53 -11.12
CA ARG A 37 12.36 38.82 -12.58
C ARG A 37 11.23 39.76 -13.00
N ARG A 38 11.44 41.05 -12.75
CA ARG A 38 10.84 42.11 -13.56
C ARG A 38 11.62 42.21 -14.87
N ARG A 39 10.97 42.00 -16.02
CA ARG A 39 11.33 42.77 -17.21
C ARG A 39 10.11 43.06 -18.07
N ALA A 40 9.97 44.35 -18.30
CA ALA A 40 8.94 45.02 -19.06
C ALA A 40 8.88 44.55 -20.52
N LEU A 41 7.65 44.40 -21.04
CA LEU A 41 7.31 44.81 -22.39
C LEU A 41 6.05 45.67 -22.32
N ARG A 42 6.17 46.85 -22.93
CA ARG A 42 5.22 47.97 -22.96
C ARG A 42 4.58 48.01 -24.35
N ARG A 43 3.34 48.54 -24.40
CA ARG A 43 2.52 49.04 -25.55
C ARG A 43 1.39 48.08 -25.96
N LYS A 44 0.14 48.49 -26.18
CA LYS A 44 -0.49 49.82 -26.44
C LYS A 44 -2.00 49.77 -26.10
N ASN A 45 -2.57 50.95 -25.86
CA ASN A 45 -3.98 51.29 -25.54
C ASN A 45 -5.00 50.87 -26.63
N ASN A 46 -6.26 50.57 -26.25
CA ASN A 46 -7.42 51.48 -26.35
C ASN A 46 -8.69 50.92 -25.63
N PRO A 47 -9.65 51.77 -25.18
CA PRO A 47 -10.85 51.39 -24.42
C PRO A 47 -12.10 51.27 -25.32
N HIS A 48 -13.26 50.94 -24.71
CA HIS A 48 -14.58 50.58 -25.27
C HIS A 48 -14.74 49.06 -25.52
N ASP A 49 -15.76 48.33 -25.06
CA ASP A 49 -17.10 48.67 -24.60
C ASP A 49 -17.56 47.69 -23.50
N GLY A 50 -18.42 48.21 -22.63
CA GLY A 50 -19.17 47.41 -21.68
C GLY A 50 -20.29 46.63 -22.37
N VAL A 51 -20.36 45.33 -22.10
CA VAL A 51 -21.62 44.59 -22.20
C VAL A 51 -21.67 43.59 -21.04
N ASP A 52 -22.66 43.81 -20.19
CA ASP A 52 -23.13 42.90 -19.14
C ASP A 52 -23.62 41.60 -19.82
N SER A 53 -22.93 40.49 -19.57
CA SER A 53 -23.41 39.16 -19.89
C SER A 53 -23.31 38.28 -18.64
N ARG A 54 -24.37 38.34 -17.84
CA ARG A 54 -24.74 37.28 -16.91
C ARG A 54 -24.91 35.99 -17.71
N ASP A 55 -24.15 34.96 -17.33
CA ASP A 55 -24.62 33.61 -17.03
C ASP A 55 -23.53 32.55 -17.33
N ARG A 56 -23.41 31.59 -16.42
CA ARG A 56 -22.70 30.30 -16.48
C ARG A 56 -21.18 30.30 -16.27
N GLY A 57 -20.81 29.98 -15.02
CA GLY A 57 -19.44 29.64 -14.65
C GLY A 57 -19.38 28.88 -13.32
N SER A 58 -20.10 27.76 -13.28
CA SER A 58 -20.06 26.66 -12.30
C SER A 58 -19.07 26.80 -11.14
N SER A 59 -19.65 26.84 -9.94
CA SER A 59 -19.03 26.62 -8.65
C SER A 59 -18.35 25.24 -8.55
N TYR A 60 -17.22 25.05 -9.23
CA TYR A 60 -16.27 24.00 -8.89
C TYR A 60 -15.25 24.56 -7.89
N GLN A 61 -15.76 24.97 -6.73
CA GLN A 61 -15.01 24.82 -5.50
C GLN A 61 -14.87 23.31 -5.23
N ARG A 62 -14.05 22.62 -6.02
CA ARG A 62 -13.51 21.31 -5.63
C ARG A 62 -12.47 21.63 -4.55
N ARG A 63 -12.97 21.86 -3.34
CA ARG A 63 -12.19 21.66 -2.12
C ARG A 63 -11.60 20.26 -2.27
N ALA A 64 -10.31 20.18 -2.57
CA ALA A 64 -9.52 19.06 -2.12
C ALA A 64 -9.77 19.00 -0.61
N ARG A 65 -10.69 18.11 -0.19
CA ARG A 65 -10.90 17.82 1.22
C ARG A 65 -9.61 17.13 1.65
N THR A 66 -8.64 17.92 2.08
CA THR A 66 -7.60 17.47 3.00
C THR A 66 -8.32 16.74 4.13
N ARG A 67 -8.10 15.43 4.23
CA ARG A 67 -8.73 14.57 5.22
C ARG A 67 -8.55 15.22 6.58
N SER A 68 -9.65 15.55 7.26
CA SER A 68 -9.56 16.09 8.62
C SER A 68 -9.00 14.99 9.53
N PRO A 69 -8.07 15.27 10.45
CA PRO A 69 -7.41 14.26 11.29
C PRO A 69 -8.30 13.44 12.23
N ALA A 70 -9.62 13.63 12.20
CA ALA A 70 -10.56 13.16 13.23
C ALA A 70 -11.61 12.12 12.74
N GLU A 71 -11.61 11.72 11.46
CA GLU A 71 -12.26 10.46 11.07
C GLU A 71 -11.25 9.34 11.37
N THR A 72 -11.54 8.50 12.37
CA THR A 72 -10.68 7.39 12.79
C THR A 72 -10.42 6.48 11.60
N ALA A 73 -9.22 6.58 11.04
CA ALA A 73 -8.80 5.77 9.92
C ALA A 73 -8.42 4.37 10.42
N MET A 74 -9.08 3.35 9.91
CA MET A 74 -8.82 1.94 10.20
C MET A 74 -7.82 1.38 9.20
N LYS A 75 -6.90 0.54 9.69
CA LYS A 75 -6.01 -0.23 8.82
C LYS A 75 -6.59 -1.62 8.56
N VAL A 76 -6.57 -2.06 7.30
CA VAL A 76 -7.09 -3.36 6.88
C VAL A 76 -6.01 -4.10 6.10
N MET A 77 -5.73 -5.34 6.50
CA MET A 77 -4.97 -6.29 5.70
C MET A 77 -5.91 -6.91 4.67
N VAL A 78 -5.59 -6.75 3.39
CA VAL A 78 -6.29 -7.39 2.28
C VAL A 78 -5.42 -8.51 1.78
N ILE A 79 -5.87 -9.74 1.98
CA ILE A 79 -5.11 -10.95 1.72
C ILE A 79 -5.59 -11.54 0.40
N VAL A 80 -4.68 -11.68 -0.56
CA VAL A 80 -4.95 -12.36 -1.83
C VAL A 80 -4.78 -13.86 -1.61
N LYS A 81 -5.88 -14.62 -1.72
CA LYS A 81 -5.83 -16.07 -1.56
C LYS A 81 -5.10 -16.69 -2.76
N ALA A 82 -4.23 -17.64 -2.47
CA ALA A 82 -3.54 -18.38 -3.51
C ALA A 82 -4.48 -19.36 -4.22
N ASN A 83 -4.10 -19.74 -5.44
CA ASN A 83 -4.78 -20.74 -6.24
C ASN A 83 -3.76 -21.73 -6.82
N ALA A 84 -4.23 -22.68 -7.62
CA ALA A 84 -3.36 -23.69 -8.23
C ALA A 84 -2.30 -23.08 -9.17
N ASP A 85 -2.57 -21.93 -9.80
CA ASP A 85 -1.63 -21.24 -10.68
C ASP A 85 -0.51 -20.58 -9.88
N SER A 86 -0.86 -19.80 -8.86
CA SER A 86 0.12 -19.09 -8.03
C SER A 86 1.01 -20.07 -7.27
N GLU A 87 0.47 -21.17 -6.74
CA GLU A 87 1.26 -22.19 -6.04
C GLU A 87 2.14 -23.03 -6.99
N ALA A 88 1.76 -23.14 -8.27
CA ALA A 88 2.64 -23.68 -9.31
C ALA A 88 3.74 -22.70 -9.75
N GLY A 89 3.77 -21.48 -9.18
CA GLY A 89 4.72 -20.43 -9.53
C GLY A 89 4.47 -19.80 -10.91
N ARG A 90 3.24 -19.94 -11.45
CA ARG A 90 2.87 -19.24 -12.68
C ARG A 90 2.78 -17.74 -12.39
N MET A 91 3.55 -16.97 -13.15
CA MET A 91 3.52 -15.52 -13.06
C MET A 91 2.33 -14.98 -13.87
N PRO A 92 1.73 -13.85 -13.44
CA PRO A 92 0.69 -13.19 -14.23
C PRO A 92 1.23 -12.74 -15.59
N SER A 93 0.35 -12.70 -16.58
CA SER A 93 0.62 -12.14 -17.90
C SER A 93 0.87 -10.62 -17.83
N ALA A 94 1.46 -10.05 -18.89
CA ALA A 94 1.67 -8.61 -18.97
C ALA A 94 0.36 -7.81 -18.89
N GLN A 95 -0.74 -8.35 -19.42
CA GLN A 95 -2.06 -7.71 -19.36
C GLN A 95 -2.61 -7.69 -17.93
N GLU A 96 -2.50 -8.80 -17.20
CA GLU A 96 -2.92 -8.88 -15.79
C GLU A 96 -2.08 -7.96 -14.91
N LEU A 97 -0.76 -7.91 -15.14
CA LEU A 97 0.13 -6.97 -14.45
C LEU A 97 -0.25 -5.50 -14.71
N ALA A 98 -0.54 -5.14 -15.96
CA ALA A 98 -0.94 -3.78 -16.32
C ALA A 98 -2.29 -3.39 -15.69
N ALA A 99 -3.27 -4.30 -15.71
CA ALA A 99 -4.57 -4.08 -15.08
C ALA A 99 -4.45 -3.89 -13.56
N MET A 100 -3.65 -4.74 -12.90
CA MET A 100 -3.38 -4.62 -11.47
C MET A 100 -2.60 -3.35 -11.13
N GLY A 101 -1.62 -2.98 -11.96
CA GLY A 101 -0.88 -1.72 -11.83
C GLY A 101 -1.79 -0.51 -11.87
N ALA A 102 -2.68 -0.43 -12.88
CA ALA A 102 -3.64 0.66 -13.01
C ALA A 102 -4.65 0.72 -11.84
N TYR A 103 -5.00 -0.43 -11.26
CA TYR A 103 -5.83 -0.48 -10.06
C TYR A 103 -5.08 0.01 -8.81
N ASN A 104 -3.82 -0.40 -8.63
CA ASN A 104 -2.96 0.08 -7.54
C ASN A 104 -2.73 1.59 -7.63
N GLU A 105 -2.54 2.15 -8.83
CA GLU A 105 -2.45 3.60 -9.05
C GLU A 105 -3.69 4.35 -8.52
N GLN A 106 -4.88 3.81 -8.72
CA GLN A 106 -6.12 4.39 -8.18
C GLN A 106 -6.15 4.35 -6.65
N LEU A 107 -5.73 3.24 -6.04
CA LEU A 107 -5.67 3.11 -4.58
C LEU A 107 -4.66 4.09 -3.96
N VAL A 108 -3.49 4.24 -4.58
CA VAL A 108 -2.45 5.19 -4.15
C VAL A 108 -2.94 6.63 -4.33
N ALA A 109 -3.53 6.96 -5.46
CA ALA A 109 -4.10 8.29 -5.72
C ALA A 109 -5.24 8.65 -4.75
N ALA A 110 -6.02 7.66 -4.32
CA ALA A 110 -7.05 7.81 -3.29
C ALA A 110 -6.48 7.91 -1.86
N GLY A 111 -5.17 7.66 -1.68
CA GLY A 111 -4.52 7.67 -0.37
C GLY A 111 -4.86 6.45 0.50
N ILE A 112 -5.32 5.36 -0.10
CA ILE A 112 -5.79 4.15 0.59
C ILE A 112 -4.65 3.15 0.79
N MET A 113 -3.85 2.90 -0.26
CA MET A 113 -2.81 1.88 -0.20
C MET A 113 -1.58 2.39 0.56
N LEU A 114 -1.25 1.70 1.65
CA LEU A 114 -0.03 1.94 2.45
C LEU A 114 1.13 1.05 1.98
N ALA A 115 0.83 -0.19 1.59
CA ALA A 115 1.77 -1.16 1.03
C ALA A 115 1.01 -2.25 0.27
N GLY A 116 1.71 -3.03 -0.56
CA GLY A 116 1.17 -4.26 -1.11
C GLY A 116 2.14 -4.93 -2.06
N GLU A 117 2.19 -6.26 -2.00
CA GLU A 117 3.19 -7.08 -2.70
C GLU A 117 2.63 -8.46 -3.05
N GLY A 118 3.21 -9.07 -4.08
CA GLY A 118 3.02 -10.49 -4.40
C GLY A 118 3.97 -11.36 -3.58
N LEU A 119 3.50 -12.55 -3.20
CA LEU A 119 4.30 -13.56 -2.52
C LEU A 119 4.67 -14.70 -3.48
N HIS A 120 5.84 -15.30 -3.27
CA HIS A 120 6.19 -16.54 -3.93
C HIS A 120 5.33 -17.71 -3.44
N ALA A 121 5.14 -18.71 -4.32
CA ALA A 121 4.55 -19.99 -3.97
C ALA A 121 5.15 -20.61 -2.70
N THR A 122 4.33 -21.32 -1.92
CA THR A 122 4.74 -21.82 -0.61
C THR A 122 5.90 -22.82 -0.65
N GLN A 123 6.18 -23.45 -1.79
CA GLN A 123 7.38 -24.27 -2.01
C GLN A 123 8.70 -23.52 -1.75
N ARG A 124 8.70 -22.18 -1.86
CA ARG A 124 9.84 -21.30 -1.51
C ARG A 124 9.80 -20.81 -0.06
N GLY A 125 8.76 -21.16 0.68
CA GLY A 125 8.52 -20.72 2.05
C GLY A 125 9.10 -21.64 3.13
N ARG A 126 9.06 -21.13 4.35
CA ARG A 126 9.31 -21.88 5.59
C ARG A 126 8.23 -21.53 6.60
N ARG A 127 7.72 -22.53 7.33
CA ARG A 127 6.77 -22.35 8.44
C ARG A 127 7.45 -22.79 9.73
N ILE A 128 7.42 -21.93 10.74
CA ILE A 128 8.06 -22.21 12.04
C ILE A 128 6.96 -22.45 13.07
N HIS A 129 7.01 -23.61 13.70
CA HIS A 129 6.08 -24.03 14.74
C HIS A 129 6.73 -23.88 16.11
N PHE A 130 6.05 -23.18 17.01
CA PHE A 130 6.52 -22.95 18.38
C PHE A 130 5.74 -23.84 19.36
N GLY A 131 6.44 -24.39 20.36
CA GLY A 131 5.89 -25.24 21.41
C GLY A 131 6.74 -25.13 22.68
N THR A 132 6.69 -26.13 23.57
CA THR A 132 7.46 -26.13 24.83
C THR A 132 8.96 -26.38 24.65
N GLY A 133 9.43 -26.61 23.42
CA GLY A 133 10.82 -26.93 23.10
C GLY A 133 11.35 -26.10 21.93
N THR A 134 12.41 -26.61 21.29
CA THR A 134 13.04 -25.95 20.14
C THR A 134 12.03 -25.78 19.00
N PRO A 135 11.94 -24.58 18.37
CA PRO A 135 11.03 -24.37 17.24
C PRO A 135 11.28 -25.36 16.11
N ARG A 136 10.21 -25.94 15.57
CA ARG A 136 10.29 -26.83 14.42
C ARG A 136 10.12 -26.03 13.13
N VAL A 137 11.03 -26.21 12.18
CA VAL A 137 10.95 -25.60 10.86
C VAL A 137 10.40 -26.60 9.84
N GLU A 138 9.36 -26.22 9.13
CA GLU A 138 8.76 -26.93 8.02
C GLU A 138 9.09 -26.19 6.71
N THR A 139 9.49 -26.94 5.69
CA THR A 139 9.67 -26.44 4.32
C THR A 139 8.41 -26.73 3.53
N GLY A 140 7.95 -25.76 2.74
CA GLY A 140 6.77 -25.97 1.90
C GLY A 140 6.98 -26.99 0.77
N PRO A 141 5.94 -27.25 -0.05
CA PRO A 141 4.66 -26.55 -0.07
C PRO A 141 3.82 -26.82 1.18
N PHE A 142 2.96 -25.88 1.52
CA PHE A 142 2.03 -26.04 2.64
C PHE A 142 0.71 -26.65 2.15
N GLY A 143 -0.30 -26.72 3.03
CA GLY A 143 -1.62 -27.30 2.76
C GLY A 143 -2.38 -26.71 1.55
N PRO A 144 -3.70 -26.92 1.45
CA PRO A 144 -4.47 -26.58 0.26
C PRO A 144 -4.21 -25.15 -0.25
N ALA A 145 -4.08 -24.99 -1.57
CA ALA A 145 -3.71 -23.71 -2.19
C ALA A 145 -4.65 -22.56 -1.79
N GLY A 146 -5.96 -22.81 -1.75
CA GLY A 146 -6.96 -21.83 -1.33
C GLY A 146 -6.83 -21.35 0.13
N GLU A 147 -6.09 -22.07 0.97
CA GLU A 147 -5.78 -21.65 2.33
C GLU A 147 -4.53 -20.76 2.39
N GLN A 148 -3.65 -20.82 1.37
CA GLN A 148 -2.40 -20.06 1.33
C GLN A 148 -2.62 -18.63 0.81
N ILE A 149 -1.57 -17.81 0.89
CA ILE A 149 -1.59 -16.38 0.55
C ILE A 149 -0.64 -16.16 -0.63
N ALA A 150 -1.15 -15.58 -1.71
CA ALA A 150 -0.37 -15.23 -2.91
C ALA A 150 0.09 -13.77 -2.93
N GLY A 151 -0.43 -12.93 -2.03
CA GLY A 151 -0.12 -11.51 -1.98
C GLY A 151 -0.93 -10.79 -0.92
N PHE A 152 -0.63 -9.53 -0.71
CA PHE A 152 -1.40 -8.69 0.20
C PHE A 152 -1.41 -7.23 -0.22
N TRP A 153 -2.37 -6.49 0.30
CA TRP A 153 -2.28 -5.04 0.48
C TRP A 153 -2.50 -4.68 1.94
N LEU A 154 -1.85 -3.61 2.38
CA LEU A 154 -2.20 -2.90 3.61
C LEU A 154 -2.90 -1.60 3.22
N TRP A 155 -4.17 -1.48 3.59
CA TRP A 155 -4.98 -0.31 3.30
C TRP A 155 -5.30 0.50 4.55
N GLU A 156 -5.50 1.80 4.38
CA GLU A 156 -6.07 2.70 5.36
C GLU A 156 -7.39 3.28 4.80
N VAL A 157 -8.48 2.97 5.48
CA VAL A 157 -9.88 3.25 5.07
C VAL A 157 -10.69 3.74 6.27
N ARG A 158 -11.90 4.25 6.03
CA ARG A 158 -12.81 4.72 7.10
C ARG A 158 -13.64 3.59 7.71
N SER A 159 -13.88 2.51 6.97
CA SER A 159 -14.66 1.36 7.42
C SER A 159 -14.33 0.08 6.66
N LEU A 160 -14.73 -1.07 7.19
CA LEU A 160 -14.55 -2.35 6.51
C LEU A 160 -15.43 -2.43 5.26
N ASP A 161 -16.58 -1.74 5.28
CA ASP A 161 -17.45 -1.59 4.11
C ASP A 161 -16.75 -0.82 3.00
N GLU A 162 -16.06 0.29 3.31
CA GLU A 162 -15.25 1.02 2.32
C GLU A 162 -14.15 0.13 1.74
N ALA A 163 -13.42 -0.62 2.57
CA ALA A 163 -12.45 -1.59 2.06
C ALA A 163 -13.12 -2.65 1.15
N THR A 164 -14.31 -3.12 1.50
CA THR A 164 -15.04 -4.12 0.70
C THR A 164 -15.48 -3.55 -0.65
N GLU A 165 -15.93 -2.29 -0.69
CA GLU A 165 -16.26 -1.59 -1.93
C GLU A 165 -15.05 -1.42 -2.85
N TRP A 166 -13.87 -1.12 -2.30
CA TRP A 166 -12.63 -1.06 -3.07
C TRP A 166 -12.21 -2.45 -3.54
N ALA A 167 -12.15 -3.44 -2.65
CA ALA A 167 -11.76 -4.80 -2.96
C ALA A 167 -12.59 -5.43 -4.08
N SER A 168 -13.89 -5.11 -4.15
CA SER A 168 -14.80 -5.61 -5.19
C SER A 168 -14.50 -5.07 -6.60
N ARG A 169 -13.62 -4.05 -6.73
CA ARG A 169 -13.17 -3.47 -8.01
C ARG A 169 -11.84 -4.06 -8.48
N ALA A 170 -11.18 -4.89 -7.66
CA ALA A 170 -9.89 -5.46 -8.00
C ALA A 170 -10.01 -6.35 -9.26
N PRO A 171 -9.04 -6.27 -10.20
CA PRO A 171 -9.14 -6.92 -11.50
C PRO A 171 -8.78 -8.41 -11.47
N PHE A 172 -9.36 -9.17 -10.53
CA PHE A 172 -9.19 -10.61 -10.46
C PHE A 172 -10.16 -11.35 -11.40
N SER A 173 -9.67 -12.44 -12.00
CA SER A 173 -10.49 -13.36 -12.77
C SER A 173 -11.35 -14.25 -11.87
N ALA A 174 -12.30 -14.97 -12.47
CA ALA A 174 -13.11 -15.97 -11.77
C ALA A 174 -12.22 -16.97 -11.01
N GLY A 175 -12.57 -17.26 -9.76
CA GLY A 175 -11.79 -18.12 -8.85
C GLY A 175 -10.77 -17.40 -7.98
N GLY A 176 -10.57 -16.09 -8.16
CA GLY A 176 -9.85 -15.25 -7.20
C GLY A 176 -10.67 -15.00 -5.93
N ALA A 177 -9.99 -14.87 -4.79
CA ALA A 177 -10.63 -14.52 -3.52
C ALA A 177 -9.76 -13.55 -2.71
N LEU A 178 -10.41 -12.58 -2.08
CA LEU A 178 -9.80 -11.65 -1.14
C LEU A 178 -10.37 -11.87 0.26
N GLU A 179 -9.50 -11.92 1.26
CA GLU A 179 -9.85 -11.95 2.68
C GLU A 179 -9.46 -10.61 3.30
N LEU A 180 -10.44 -9.86 3.83
CA LEU A 180 -10.24 -8.54 4.42
C LEU A 180 -10.27 -8.65 5.94
N ARG A 181 -9.21 -8.18 6.60
CA ARG A 181 -9.07 -8.26 8.06
C ARG A 181 -8.60 -6.94 8.64
N PRO A 182 -9.41 -6.27 9.48
CA PRO A 182 -8.95 -5.13 10.26
C PRO A 182 -7.71 -5.47 11.08
N LEU A 183 -6.74 -4.56 11.13
CA LEU A 183 -5.63 -4.63 12.06
C LEU A 183 -6.12 -4.24 13.45
N ILE A 184 -5.56 -4.89 14.46
CA ILE A 184 -5.76 -4.52 15.86
C ILE A 184 -5.13 -3.14 16.09
N SER A 185 -5.88 -2.26 16.74
CA SER A 185 -5.47 -0.93 17.17
C SER A 185 -5.08 -0.90 18.65
N ALA A 186 -4.49 0.20 19.11
CA ALA A 186 -4.19 0.40 20.52
C ALA A 186 -5.44 0.31 21.41
N GLU A 187 -6.59 0.77 20.88
CA GLU A 187 -7.87 0.81 21.58
C GLU A 187 -8.40 -0.61 21.84
N ASP A 188 -8.20 -1.53 20.90
CA ASP A 188 -8.67 -2.92 20.99
C ASP A 188 -8.01 -3.71 22.14
N PHE A 189 -6.78 -3.35 22.52
CA PHE A 189 -6.09 -3.98 23.66
C PHE A 189 -6.62 -3.50 25.02
N GLY A 190 -7.34 -2.37 25.05
CA GLY A 190 -7.89 -1.78 26.27
C GLY A 190 -6.86 -1.65 27.39
N ALA A 191 -7.26 -2.03 28.61
CA ALA A 191 -6.43 -1.89 29.81
C ALA A 191 -5.14 -2.75 29.81
N ALA A 192 -5.07 -3.78 28.97
CA ALA A 192 -3.87 -4.63 28.88
C ALA A 192 -2.69 -3.88 28.23
N PHE A 193 -2.97 -2.85 27.42
CA PHE A 193 -1.93 -2.03 26.80
C PHE A 193 -1.56 -0.88 27.72
N THR A 194 -0.75 -1.18 28.74
CA THR A 194 -0.35 -0.20 29.75
C THR A 194 0.42 0.98 29.14
N PRO A 195 0.50 2.14 29.83
CA PRO A 195 1.24 3.30 29.34
C PRO A 195 2.70 3.00 28.99
N GLU A 196 3.36 2.11 29.74
CA GLU A 196 4.74 1.71 29.50
C GLU A 196 4.88 0.92 28.19
N LEU A 197 3.95 0.01 27.92
CA LEU A 197 3.89 -0.76 26.67
C LEU A 197 3.57 0.15 25.48
N GLN A 198 2.67 1.14 25.65
CA GLN A 198 2.36 2.14 24.62
C GLN A 198 3.59 2.97 24.24
N GLN A 199 4.34 3.45 25.24
CA GLN A 199 5.57 4.21 25.00
C GLN A 199 6.64 3.34 24.34
N GLN A 200 6.75 2.06 24.72
CA GLN A 200 7.66 1.13 24.07
C GLN A 200 7.31 0.94 22.59
N GLU A 201 6.05 0.67 22.29
CA GLU A 201 5.57 0.52 20.91
C GLU A 201 5.81 1.78 20.08
N GLN A 202 5.53 2.96 20.64
CA GLN A 202 5.77 4.23 19.97
C GLN A 202 7.26 4.44 19.64
N ARG A 203 8.16 4.14 20.58
CA ARG A 203 9.60 4.22 20.33
C ARG A 203 10.04 3.26 19.21
N LEU A 204 9.50 2.05 19.16
CA LEU A 204 9.80 1.07 18.11
C LEU A 204 9.33 1.57 16.74
N ARG A 205 8.13 2.15 16.65
CA ARG A 205 7.60 2.75 15.41
C ARG A 205 8.48 3.89 14.91
N GLU A 206 8.85 4.81 15.79
CA GLU A 206 9.76 5.92 15.44
C GLU A 206 11.15 5.43 15.01
N GLN A 207 11.62 4.29 15.50
CA GLN A 207 12.87 3.70 15.03
C GLN A 207 12.73 3.12 13.62
N LEU A 208 11.62 2.45 13.32
CA LEU A 208 11.35 1.93 11.98
C LEU A 208 11.19 3.04 10.94
N ASP A 209 10.54 4.16 11.31
CA ASP A 209 10.36 5.30 10.40
C ASP A 209 11.68 6.05 10.09
N ARG A 210 12.71 5.84 10.91
CA ARG A 210 14.05 6.44 10.75
C ARG A 210 15.04 5.56 9.98
N ALA A 211 14.72 4.28 9.79
CA ALA A 211 15.58 3.31 9.10
C ALA A 211 15.38 3.35 7.58
#